data_AF-A0A6B9TD17-F1
#
_entry.id   AF-A0A6B9TD17-F1
#
_cell.length_a   1.000
_cell.length_b   1.000
_cell.length_c   1.000
_cell.angle_alpha   90.00
_cell.angle_beta   90.00
_cell.angle_gamma   90.00
#
_symmetry.space_group_name_H-M   'P 1'
#
loop_
_entity.id
_entity.type
_entity.pdbx_description
1 polymer ?
#
loop_
_entity_poly.entity_id
_entity_poly.type
_entity_poly.pdbx_seq_one_letter_code
_entity_poly.pdbx_strand_id
1 'polypeptide(L)'
;MKRFEFFEVTADAGYWAYGHTLEEVFENAALAMFEIMTDTSLVAREEIRKIEVRSEDEVSLLYDWLDELLFLHDTEFILFSKFNVKIDETADGFKLRGTAAGERIKEKHEKRDEVKAVTFHLMEITSEDGLMKARVILDL
;
A
#
# COMPACT_ATOMS: atom_id res chain seq x y z
N MET A 1 -14.83 0.65 11.10
CA MET A 1 -14.75 0.11 9.74
C MET A 1 -13.50 -0.75 9.63
N LYS A 2 -13.56 -1.87 8.91
CA LYS A 2 -12.40 -2.72 8.66
C LYS A 2 -11.48 -1.99 7.67
N ARG A 3 -10.18 -1.88 7.97
CA ARG A 3 -9.21 -1.21 7.08
C ARG A 3 -8.78 -2.10 5.92
N PHE A 4 -8.53 -3.37 6.22
CA PHE A 4 -8.19 -4.37 5.23
C PHE A 4 -8.53 -5.79 5.72
N GLU A 5 -8.59 -6.74 4.79
CA GLU A 5 -8.83 -8.17 5.01
C GLU A 5 -7.87 -9.00 4.15
N PHE A 6 -7.08 -9.87 4.77
CA PHE A 6 -6.22 -10.81 4.06
C PHE A 6 -6.98 -12.05 3.62
N PHE A 7 -6.57 -12.62 2.49
CA PHE A 7 -7.02 -13.91 2.00
C PHE A 7 -5.85 -14.70 1.39
N GLU A 8 -5.90 -16.02 1.50
CA GLU A 8 -4.87 -16.88 0.95
C GLU A 8 -5.01 -16.98 -0.58
N VAL A 9 -3.89 -16.79 -1.27
CA VAL A 9 -3.74 -17.07 -2.70
C VAL A 9 -2.69 -18.17 -2.81
N THR A 10 -2.79 -19.01 -3.85
CA THR A 10 -1.90 -20.16 -3.97
C THR A 10 -0.47 -19.68 -4.24
N ALA A 11 0.38 -19.75 -3.20
CA ALA A 11 1.77 -19.27 -3.16
C ALA A 11 1.98 -17.74 -3.08
N ASP A 12 0.92 -16.97 -2.85
CA ASP A 12 0.93 -15.50 -2.83
C ASP A 12 0.09 -14.97 -1.65
N ALA A 13 0.23 -13.68 -1.33
CA ALA A 13 -0.65 -13.00 -0.37
C ALA A 13 -1.63 -12.08 -1.09
N GLY A 14 -2.93 -12.24 -0.80
CA GLY A 14 -3.98 -11.35 -1.27
C GLY A 14 -4.58 -10.54 -0.13
N TYR A 15 -4.98 -9.30 -0.40
CA TYR A 15 -5.80 -8.53 0.52
C TYR A 15 -6.79 -7.61 -0.16
N TRP A 16 -7.87 -7.35 0.57
CA TRP A 16 -8.80 -6.27 0.31
C TRP A 16 -8.47 -5.10 1.22
N ALA A 17 -8.31 -3.90 0.68
CA ALA A 17 -8.24 -2.65 1.43
C ALA A 17 -9.54 -1.88 1.25
N TYR A 18 -10.04 -1.23 2.30
CA TYR A 18 -11.33 -0.53 2.29
C TYR A 18 -11.15 0.93 2.64
N GLY A 19 -12.03 1.79 2.15
CA GLY A 19 -12.04 3.20 2.50
C GLY A 19 -13.33 3.90 2.08
N HIS A 20 -13.59 5.06 2.68
CA HIS A 20 -14.67 5.95 2.24
C HIS A 20 -14.28 6.80 1.02
N THR A 21 -12.99 6.95 0.77
CA THR A 21 -12.42 7.66 -0.38
C THR A 21 -11.32 6.81 -1.01
N LEU A 22 -11.00 7.11 -2.27
CA LEU A 22 -9.90 6.46 -3.00
C LEU A 22 -8.57 6.63 -2.25
N GLU A 23 -8.33 7.81 -1.69
CA GLU A 23 -7.15 8.12 -0.86
C GLU A 23 -7.08 7.19 0.36
N GLU A 24 -8.19 6.99 1.08
CA GLU A 24 -8.23 6.11 2.25
C GLU A 24 -8.00 4.64 1.87
N VAL A 25 -8.50 4.21 0.70
CA VAL A 25 -8.22 2.87 0.16
C VAL A 25 -6.73 2.68 -0.10
N PHE A 26 -6.06 3.66 -0.73
CA PHE A 26 -4.63 3.58 -1.04
C PHE A 26 -3.75 3.61 0.21
N GLU A 27 -4.13 4.40 1.21
CA GLU A 27 -3.46 4.42 2.52
C GLU A 27 -3.58 3.07 3.22
N ASN A 28 -4.79 2.49 3.23
CA ASN A 28 -5.03 1.20 3.86
C ASN A 28 -4.41 0.04 3.07
N ALA A 29 -4.31 0.16 1.74
CA ALA A 29 -3.64 -0.82 0.89
C ALA A 29 -2.14 -0.85 1.16
N ALA A 30 -1.50 0.31 1.29
CA ALA A 30 -0.10 0.39 1.71
C ALA A 30 0.09 -0.21 3.11
N LEU A 31 -0.79 0.14 4.06
CA LEU A 31 -0.72 -0.42 5.41
C LEU A 31 -0.83 -1.94 5.42
N ALA A 32 -1.72 -2.51 4.62
CA ALA A 32 -1.88 -3.97 4.51
C ALA A 32 -0.63 -4.66 3.97
N MET A 33 0.05 -4.08 2.96
CA MET A 33 1.31 -4.60 2.42
C MET A 33 2.40 -4.67 3.51
N PHE A 34 2.58 -3.60 4.28
CA PHE A 34 3.58 -3.60 5.36
C PHE A 34 3.19 -4.48 6.55
N GLU A 35 1.89 -4.70 6.79
CA GLU A 35 1.39 -5.58 7.85
C GLU A 35 1.65 -7.07 7.54
N ILE A 36 1.76 -7.44 6.25
CA ILE A 36 2.25 -8.76 5.81
C ILE A 36 3.73 -8.91 6.16
N MET A 37 4.52 -7.84 6.02
CA MET A 37 5.96 -7.88 6.25
C MET A 37 6.35 -7.91 7.74
N THR A 38 5.63 -7.13 8.56
CA THR A 38 5.93 -6.92 9.98
C THR A 38 4.68 -6.50 10.74
N ASP A 39 4.71 -6.57 12.07
CA ASP A 39 3.76 -5.82 12.89
C ASP A 39 3.99 -4.31 12.75
N THR A 40 3.08 -3.62 12.05
CA THR A 40 3.19 -2.16 11.82
C THR A 40 2.93 -1.34 13.07
N SER A 41 2.37 -1.92 14.14
CA SER A 41 2.14 -1.22 15.40
C SER A 41 3.44 -0.93 16.16
N LEU A 42 4.49 -1.70 15.89
CA LEU A 42 5.83 -1.54 16.48
C LEU A 42 6.71 -0.53 15.75
N VAL A 43 6.26 -0.08 14.58
CA VAL A 43 6.96 0.83 13.67
C VAL A 43 6.66 2.28 14.04
N ALA A 44 7.67 2.95 14.60
CA ALA A 44 7.69 4.37 14.89
C ALA A 44 7.71 5.20 13.60
N ARG A 45 7.26 6.45 13.71
CA ARG A 45 7.10 7.39 12.58
C ARG A 45 8.20 8.45 12.63
N GLU A 46 9.46 8.00 12.60
CA GLU A 46 10.64 8.85 12.77
C GLU A 46 11.11 9.46 11.45
N GLU A 47 11.01 8.70 10.36
CA GLU A 47 11.38 9.11 9.01
C GLU A 47 10.13 9.29 8.15
N ILE A 48 10.17 10.29 7.27
CA ILE A 48 9.10 10.54 6.29
C ILE A 48 9.71 10.52 4.90
N ARG A 49 9.06 9.80 3.98
CA ARG A 49 9.34 9.82 2.55
C ARG A 49 8.16 10.42 1.80
N LYS A 50 8.47 11.23 0.80
CA LYS A 50 7.49 11.85 -0.09
C LYS A 50 7.57 11.11 -1.42
N ILE A 51 6.41 10.74 -1.94
CA ILE A 51 6.28 9.98 -3.16
C ILE A 51 5.28 10.72 -4.06
N GLU A 52 5.60 10.82 -5.35
CA GLU A 52 4.71 11.37 -6.36
C GLU A 52 4.67 10.40 -7.54
N VAL A 53 3.50 9.82 -7.83
CA VAL A 53 3.28 8.91 -8.96
C VAL A 53 2.16 9.43 -9.85
N ARG A 54 2.17 9.06 -11.13
CA ARG A 54 1.18 9.47 -12.13
C ARG A 54 0.86 8.31 -13.04
N SER A 55 -0.42 8.10 -13.28
CA SER A 55 -0.89 6.94 -14.06
C SER A 55 -2.21 7.30 -14.76
N GLU A 56 -2.53 6.59 -15.83
CA GLU A 56 -3.72 6.86 -16.66
C GLU A 56 -5.03 6.48 -15.93
N ASP A 57 -4.98 5.47 -15.06
CA ASP A 57 -6.12 4.89 -14.35
C ASP A 57 -5.84 4.66 -12.86
N GLU A 58 -6.90 4.55 -12.05
CA GLU A 58 -6.83 4.32 -10.60
C GLU A 58 -6.08 3.03 -10.24
N VAL A 59 -6.25 1.96 -11.03
CA VAL A 59 -5.60 0.66 -10.77
C VAL A 59 -4.09 0.76 -11.00
N SER A 60 -3.67 1.37 -12.11
CA SER A 60 -2.26 1.62 -12.39
C SER A 60 -1.64 2.54 -11.34
N LEU A 61 -2.39 3.54 -10.87
CA LEU A 61 -1.95 4.44 -9.80
C LEU A 61 -1.72 3.71 -8.49
N LEU A 62 -2.58 2.75 -8.14
CA LEU A 62 -2.42 1.92 -6.94
C LEU A 62 -1.19 1.02 -7.06
N TYR A 63 -0.99 0.40 -8.22
CA TYR A 63 0.19 -0.39 -8.49
C TYR A 63 1.47 0.45 -8.31
N ASP A 64 1.58 1.58 -9.00
CA ASP A 64 2.77 2.45 -8.96
C ASP A 64 3.04 2.97 -7.54
N TRP A 65 1.97 3.26 -6.78
CA TRP A 65 2.07 3.66 -5.39
C TRP A 65 2.66 2.57 -4.49
N LEU A 66 2.18 1.33 -4.61
CA LEU A 66 2.67 0.22 -3.80
C LEU A 66 4.07 -0.23 -4.22
N ASP A 67 4.35 -0.22 -5.52
CA ASP A 67 5.65 -0.58 -6.09
C ASP A 67 6.75 0.39 -5.63
N GLU A 68 6.48 1.70 -5.65
CA GLU A 68 7.43 2.70 -5.15
C GLU A 68 7.69 2.55 -3.63
N LEU A 69 6.66 2.19 -2.84
CA LEU A 69 6.84 1.93 -1.41
C LEU A 69 7.69 0.68 -1.16
N LEU A 70 7.49 -0.37 -1.95
CA LEU A 70 8.28 -1.60 -1.89
C LEU A 70 9.73 -1.31 -2.30
N PHE A 71 9.93 -0.54 -3.38
CA PHE A 71 11.26 -0.11 -3.80
C PHE A 71 11.99 0.69 -2.70
N LEU A 72 11.30 1.62 -2.03
CA LEU A 72 11.87 2.36 -0.90
C LEU A 72 12.21 1.44 0.29
N HIS A 73 11.38 0.42 0.55
CA HIS A 73 11.66 -0.58 1.56
C HIS A 73 12.95 -1.36 1.25
N ASP A 74 13.09 -1.85 0.02
CA ASP A 74 14.23 -2.67 -0.41
C ASP A 74 15.54 -1.87 -0.51
N THR A 75 15.45 -0.60 -0.91
CA THR A 75 16.64 0.24 -1.10
C THR A 75 17.11 0.91 0.18
N GLU A 76 16.18 1.35 1.04
CA GLU A 76 16.51 2.09 2.26
C GLU A 76 16.38 1.27 3.55
N PHE A 77 15.83 0.05 3.47
CA PHE A 77 15.54 -0.81 4.62
C PHE A 77 14.64 -0.12 5.65
N ILE A 78 13.59 0.56 5.18
CA ILE A 78 12.61 1.30 6.00
C ILE A 78 11.26 0.56 6.00
N LEU A 79 10.67 0.43 7.19
CA LEU A 79 9.29 -0.04 7.36
C LEU A 79 8.39 1.16 7.61
N PHE A 80 7.23 1.18 6.96
CA PHE A 80 6.26 2.27 7.07
C PHE A 80 5.00 1.84 7.82
N SER A 81 4.44 2.73 8.64
CA SER A 81 3.23 2.45 9.45
C SER A 81 2.17 3.53 9.37
N LYS A 82 2.45 4.63 8.67
CA LYS A 82 1.49 5.69 8.45
C LYS A 82 1.64 6.25 7.05
N PHE A 83 0.54 6.25 6.33
CA PHE A 83 0.44 6.79 4.99
C PHE A 83 -0.53 7.96 5.03
N ASN A 84 -0.30 8.92 4.14
CA ASN A 84 -1.23 10.00 3.84
C ASN A 84 -1.16 10.23 2.35
N VAL A 85 -2.28 10.08 1.66
CA VAL A 85 -2.36 10.10 0.20
C VAL A 85 -3.28 11.24 -0.22
N LYS A 86 -2.87 11.94 -1.28
CA LYS A 86 -3.74 12.89 -1.98
C LYS A 86 -3.74 12.57 -3.46
N ILE A 87 -4.92 12.44 -4.05
CA ILE A 87 -5.09 12.13 -5.47
C ILE A 87 -5.76 13.33 -6.13
N ASP A 88 -5.13 13.86 -7.17
CA ASP A 88 -5.63 14.93 -8.00
C ASP A 88 -5.90 14.38 -9.42
N GLU A 89 -7.10 14.58 -9.95
CA GLU A 89 -7.40 14.31 -11.37
C GLU A 89 -6.73 15.36 -12.26
N THR A 90 -6.12 14.91 -13.35
CA THR A 90 -5.39 15.74 -14.32
C THR A 90 -5.90 15.49 -15.73
N ALA A 91 -5.52 16.33 -16.69
CA ALA A 91 -5.94 16.16 -18.09
C ALA A 91 -5.45 14.84 -18.72
N ASP A 92 -4.36 14.28 -18.18
CA ASP A 92 -3.67 13.10 -18.71
C ASP A 92 -3.86 11.85 -17.80
N GLY A 93 -4.84 11.86 -16.89
CA GLY A 93 -5.09 10.78 -15.93
C GLY A 93 -5.02 11.25 -14.48
N PHE A 94 -4.45 10.44 -13.59
CA PHE A 94 -4.40 10.69 -12.15
C PHE A 94 -2.99 11.03 -11.66
N LYS A 95 -2.93 11.90 -10.66
CA LYS A 95 -1.69 12.25 -9.97
C LYS A 95 -1.84 12.00 -8.49
N LEU A 96 -0.99 11.12 -7.95
CA LEU A 96 -0.92 10.85 -6.52
C LEU A 96 0.27 11.56 -5.88
N ARG A 97 0.03 12.18 -4.73
CA ARG A 97 1.05 12.71 -3.83
C ARG A 97 0.87 12.08 -2.46
N GLY A 98 1.81 11.23 -2.08
CA GLY A 98 1.78 10.49 -0.84
C GLY A 98 2.93 10.85 0.09
N THR A 99 2.69 10.68 1.38
CA THR A 99 3.77 10.60 2.39
C THR A 99 3.68 9.29 3.13
N ALA A 100 4.81 8.60 3.25
CA ALA A 100 4.96 7.40 4.06
C ALA A 100 5.88 7.72 5.25
N ALA A 101 5.39 7.46 6.46
CA ALA A 101 6.12 7.67 7.70
C ALA A 101 6.41 6.33 8.38
N GLY A 102 7.65 6.18 8.85
CA GLY A 102 8.19 4.90 9.27
C GLY A 102 9.52 5.01 10.00
N GLU A 103 10.20 3.89 10.15
CA GLU A 103 11.55 3.80 10.72
C GLU A 103 12.35 2.71 10.01
N ARG A 104 13.69 2.81 10.08
CA ARG A 104 14.57 1.74 9.58
C ARG A 104 14.34 0.45 10.35
N ILE A 105 14.51 -0.67 9.66
CA ILE A 105 14.43 -2.01 10.26
C ILE A 105 15.43 -2.11 11.42
N LYS A 106 14.91 -2.37 12.60
CA LYS A 106 15.62 -2.67 13.86
C LYS A 106 15.36 -4.13 14.28
N GLU A 107 16.16 -4.66 15.20
CA GLU A 107 15.99 -6.05 15.70
C GLU A 107 14.66 -6.30 16.42
N LYS A 108 13.97 -5.24 16.86
CA LYS A 108 12.66 -5.33 17.52
C LYS A 108 11.49 -5.68 16.57
N HIS A 109 11.70 -5.62 15.25
CA HIS A 109 10.64 -5.90 14.28
C HIS A 109 10.59 -7.40 14.00
N GLU A 110 9.40 -7.98 14.16
CA GLU A 110 9.12 -9.34 13.75
C GLU A 110 9.19 -9.43 12.23
N LYS A 111 9.98 -10.37 11.72
CA LYS A 111 9.97 -10.72 10.30
C LYS A 111 8.87 -11.75 10.08
N ARG A 112 7.81 -11.34 9.41
CA ARG A 112 6.72 -12.24 8.99
C ARG A 112 7.06 -12.78 7.61
N ASP A 113 6.35 -12.34 6.58
CA ASP A 113 6.61 -12.71 5.20
C ASP A 113 7.40 -11.61 4.47
N GLU A 114 8.11 -11.96 3.40
CA GLU A 114 8.79 -10.98 2.56
C GLU A 114 7.94 -10.79 1.29
N VAL A 115 7.63 -9.56 0.92
CA VAL A 115 6.93 -9.27 -0.33
C VAL A 115 8.01 -9.00 -1.37
N LYS A 116 8.00 -9.76 -2.47
CA LYS A 116 8.96 -9.60 -3.58
C LYS A 116 8.49 -8.61 -4.63
N ALA A 117 7.20 -8.61 -4.93
CA ALA A 117 6.64 -7.75 -5.96
C ALA A 117 5.15 -7.49 -5.76
N VAL A 118 4.72 -6.30 -6.17
CA VAL A 118 3.31 -6.00 -6.39
C VAL A 118 2.91 -6.54 -7.75
N THR A 119 1.74 -7.16 -7.87
CA THR A 119 1.28 -7.71 -9.16
C THR A 119 -0.01 -7.03 -9.62
N PHE A 120 -0.15 -6.88 -10.93
CA PHE A 120 -1.44 -6.52 -11.55
C PHE A 120 -2.46 -7.67 -11.52
N HIS A 121 -2.09 -8.84 -10.97
CA HIS A 121 -2.92 -10.03 -11.05
C HIS A 121 -4.20 -9.84 -10.23
N LEU A 122 -5.34 -9.74 -10.93
CA LEU A 122 -6.66 -9.53 -10.33
C LEU A 122 -6.73 -8.29 -9.42
N MET A 123 -5.88 -7.28 -9.68
CA MET A 123 -5.97 -5.99 -9.02
C MET A 123 -7.23 -5.26 -9.50
N GLU A 124 -8.04 -4.80 -8.56
CA GLU A 124 -9.33 -4.20 -8.87
C GLU A 124 -9.68 -3.16 -7.82
N ILE A 125 -10.27 -2.04 -8.24
CA ILE A 125 -10.87 -1.04 -7.35
C ILE A 125 -12.37 -1.01 -7.65
N THR A 126 -13.18 -1.26 -6.63
CA THR A 126 -14.65 -1.25 -6.74
C THR A 126 -15.27 -0.36 -5.67
N SER A 127 -16.43 0.21 -5.98
CA SER A 127 -17.25 0.96 -5.04
C SER A 127 -18.58 0.25 -4.86
N GLU A 128 -18.89 -0.16 -3.63
CA GLU A 128 -20.10 -0.90 -3.27
C GLU A 128 -20.76 -0.21 -2.06
N ASP A 129 -22.04 0.16 -2.17
CA ASP A 129 -22.81 0.83 -1.11
C ASP A 129 -22.15 2.09 -0.49
N GLY A 130 -21.39 2.85 -1.28
CA GLY A 130 -20.67 4.05 -0.82
C GLY A 130 -19.37 3.74 -0.07
N LEU A 131 -18.92 2.48 -0.11
CA LEU A 131 -17.64 2.01 0.38
C LEU A 131 -16.74 1.65 -0.80
N MET A 132 -15.56 2.23 -0.86
CA MET A 132 -14.55 1.84 -1.85
C MET A 132 -13.72 0.68 -1.28
N LYS A 133 -13.36 -0.26 -2.15
CA LYS A 133 -12.45 -1.37 -1.83
C LYS A 133 -11.47 -1.60 -2.97
N ALA A 134 -10.23 -1.92 -2.63
CA ALA A 134 -9.21 -2.37 -3.57
C ALA A 134 -8.79 -3.80 -3.25
N ARG A 135 -8.68 -4.62 -4.29
CA ARG A 135 -8.07 -5.94 -4.23
C ARG A 135 -6.64 -5.84 -4.71
N VAL A 136 -5.71 -6.39 -3.93
CA VAL A 136 -4.29 -6.46 -4.28
C VAL A 136 -3.79 -7.88 -4.05
N ILE A 137 -2.93 -8.35 -4.95
CA ILE A 137 -2.20 -9.62 -4.83
C ILE A 137 -0.71 -9.33 -4.93
N LEU A 138 0.03 -9.86 -3.96
CA LEU A 138 1.45 -9.69 -3.79
C LEU A 138 2.16 -11.03 -3.98
N ASP A 139 3.29 -11.01 -4.66
CA ASP A 139 4.24 -12.11 -4.75
C ASP A 139 5.08 -12.14 -3.47
N LEU A 140 5.12 -13.29 -2.79
CA LEU A 140 5.92 -13.53 -1.57
C LEU A 140 7.21 -14.27 -1.90
#